data_AF-A0A2V6LXB1-F1
#
_entry.id   AF-A0A2V6LXB1-F1
#
_cell.length_a   1.000
_cell.length_b   1.000
_cell.length_c   1.000
_cell.angle_alpha   90.00
_cell.angle_beta   90.00
_cell.angle_gamma   90.00
#
_symmetry.space_group_name_H-M   'P 1'
#
loop_
_entity.id
_entity.type
_entity.pdbx_description
1 polymer ?
#
loop_
_entity_poly.entity_id
_entity_poly.type
_entity_poly.pdbx_seq_one_letter_code
_entity_poly.pdbx_strand_id
1 'polypeptide(L)' 'MPAFEPQALTFKAANAVVLAELAKAAYGEYNEAKTAAAACGLTAFEWIDLTEQFQDVYGFVAGGPEYVVIAFRGTDPKD' A
#
# COMPACT_ATOMS: atom_id res chain seq x y z
N MET A 1 -0.80 14.39 0.58
CA MET A 1 0.34 13.50 0.21
C MET A 1 1.17 14.17 -0.87
N PRO A 2 2.50 13.95 -0.95
CA PRO A 2 3.27 14.37 -2.12
C PRO A 2 2.80 13.59 -3.36
N ALA A 3 2.96 14.17 -4.54
CA ALA A 3 2.63 13.50 -5.79
C ALA A 3 3.64 12.37 -6.06
N PHE A 4 3.14 11.19 -6.43
CA PHE A 4 3.97 10.09 -6.90
C PHE A 4 4.43 10.38 -8.33
N GLU A 5 5.72 10.17 -8.63
CA GLU A 5 6.32 10.31 -9.96
C GLU A 5 6.51 8.90 -10.57
N PRO A 6 5.57 8.37 -11.35
CA PRO A 6 5.63 6.98 -11.85
C PRO A 6 6.75 6.74 -12.87
N GLN A 7 7.22 7.80 -13.53
CA GLN A 7 8.28 7.74 -14.55
C GLN A 7 9.68 8.02 -13.98
N ALA A 8 9.82 8.05 -12.65
CA ALA A 8 11.11 8.31 -12.01
C ALA A 8 12.11 7.16 -12.29
N LEU A 9 13.21 7.48 -12.98
CA LEU A 9 14.30 6.53 -13.27
C LEU A 9 15.36 6.48 -12.16
N THR A 10 15.28 7.39 -11.20
CA THR A 10 16.15 7.46 -10.03
C THR A 10 15.32 7.54 -8.77
N PHE A 11 15.93 7.27 -7.62
CA PHE A 11 15.26 7.42 -6.34
C PHE A 11 14.62 8.81 -6.17
N LYS A 12 13.37 8.83 -5.70
CA LYS A 12 12.62 10.03 -5.36
C LYS A 12 12.06 9.88 -3.96
N ALA A 13 12.42 10.82 -3.07
CA ALA A 13 11.93 10.82 -1.70
C ALA A 13 10.40 10.91 -1.63
N ALA A 14 9.76 11.66 -2.55
CA ALA A 14 8.30 11.73 -2.65
C ALA A 14 7.66 10.35 -2.88
N ASN A 15 8.18 9.58 -3.84
CA ASN A 15 7.70 8.22 -4.09
C ASN A 15 7.90 7.31 -2.88
N ALA A 16 9.07 7.40 -2.25
CA ALA A 16 9.35 6.62 -1.05
C ALA A 16 8.37 6.92 0.09
N VAL A 17 7.98 8.17 0.28
CA VAL A 17 6.97 8.57 1.28
C VAL A 17 5.61 7.96 0.95
N VAL A 18 5.13 8.06 -0.29
CA VAL A 18 3.85 7.45 -0.70
C VAL A 18 3.87 5.94 -0.48
N LEU A 19 4.93 5.26 -0.91
CA LEU A 19 5.06 3.81 -0.74
C LEU A 19 5.16 3.41 0.74
N ALA A 20 5.81 4.20 1.59
CA ALA A 20 5.88 3.95 3.03
C ALA A 20 4.52 4.09 3.71
N GLU A 21 3.72 5.10 3.33
CA GLU A 21 2.36 5.25 3.85
C GLU A 21 1.45 4.08 3.45
N LEU A 22 1.55 3.63 2.19
CA LEU A 22 0.80 2.45 1.72
C LEU A 22 1.26 1.16 2.43
N ALA A 23 2.56 0.99 2.65
CA ALA A 23 3.10 -0.14 3.39
C ALA A 23 2.64 -0.14 4.85
N LYS A 24 2.61 1.02 5.50
CA LYS A 24 2.05 1.20 6.85
C LYS A 24 0.56 0.85 6.86
N ALA A 25 -0.19 1.30 5.86
CA ALA A 25 -1.62 1.03 5.76
C ALA A 25 -1.95 -0.46 5.63
N ALA A 26 -1.02 -1.28 5.14
CA ALA A 26 -1.21 -2.74 5.06
C ALA A 26 -1.22 -3.44 6.43
N TYR A 27 -0.77 -2.78 7.50
CA TYR A 27 -0.93 -3.27 8.88
C TYR A 27 -2.30 -2.92 9.47
N GLY A 28 -3.06 -2.03 8.83
CA GLY A 28 -4.39 -1.65 9.26
C GLY A 28 -5.47 -2.60 8.74
N GLU A 29 -6.71 -2.26 9.07
CA GLU A 29 -7.89 -2.97 8.59
C GLU A 29 -8.34 -2.50 7.20
N TYR A 30 -9.23 -3.25 6.54
CA TYR A 30 -9.73 -2.95 5.19
C TYR A 30 -10.06 -1.46 4.95
N ASN A 31 -10.82 -0.84 5.85
CA ASN A 31 -11.25 0.56 5.69
C ASN A 31 -10.11 1.56 5.85
N GLU A 32 -9.12 1.26 6.69
CA GLU A 32 -7.96 2.09 6.91
C GLU A 32 -7.05 2.06 5.68
N ALA A 33 -6.77 0.86 5.18
CA ALA A 33 -6.01 0.65 3.95
C ALA A 33 -6.66 1.33 2.74
N LYS A 34 -7.97 1.16 2.57
CA LYS A 34 -8.74 1.80 1.50
C LYS A 34 -8.70 3.32 1.58
N THR A 35 -8.82 3.88 2.79
CA THR A 35 -8.77 5.33 3.00
C THR A 35 -7.37 5.89 2.71
N ALA A 36 -6.32 5.20 3.14
CA ALA A 36 -4.94 5.59 2.88
C ALA A 36 -4.59 5.53 1.37
N ALA A 37 -5.04 4.49 0.67
CA ALA A 37 -4.92 4.37 -0.78
C ALA A 37 -5.61 5.54 -1.50
N ALA A 38 -6.86 5.84 -1.13
CA ALA A 38 -7.60 6.95 -1.70
C ALA A 38 -6.92 8.31 -1.45
N ALA A 39 -6.33 8.52 -0.27
CA ALA A 39 -5.55 9.72 0.06
C ALA A 39 -4.27 9.88 -0.79
N CYS A 40 -3.79 8.79 -1.40
CA CYS A 40 -2.69 8.76 -2.36
C CYS A 40 -3.16 8.85 -3.82
N GLY A 41 -4.46 9.03 -4.08
CA GLY A 41 -5.02 9.09 -5.44
C GLY A 41 -5.27 7.72 -6.08
N LEU A 42 -5.19 6.63 -5.30
CA LEU A 42 -5.44 5.26 -5.76
C LEU A 42 -6.86 4.85 -5.38
N THR A 43 -7.80 4.96 -6.33
CA THR A 43 -9.23 4.76 -6.06
C THR A 43 -9.74 3.36 -6.42
N ALA A 44 -9.04 2.62 -7.28
CA ALA A 44 -9.27 1.19 -7.45
C ALA A 44 -8.61 0.47 -6.28
N PHE A 45 -9.33 -0.38 -5.57
CA PHE A 45 -8.85 -1.04 -4.34
C PHE A 45 -9.40 -2.47 -4.23
N GLU A 46 -8.53 -3.42 -3.94
CA GLU A 46 -8.87 -4.81 -3.65
C GLU A 46 -8.10 -5.28 -2.42
N TRP A 47 -8.78 -5.96 -1.50
CA TRP A 47 -8.14 -6.53 -0.31
C TRP A 47 -7.63 -7.93 -0.62
N ILE A 48 -6.46 -8.26 -0.10
CA ILE A 48 -5.88 -9.58 -0.23
C ILE A 48 -5.82 -10.20 1.17
N ASP A 49 -6.57 -11.28 1.35
CA ASP A 49 -6.47 -12.15 2.51
C ASP A 49 -5.77 -13.44 2.08
N LEU A 50 -4.59 -13.71 2.65
CA LEU A 50 -3.82 -14.93 2.39
C LEU A 50 -3.74 -15.83 3.62
N THR A 51 -4.65 -15.66 4.59
CA THR A 51 -4.60 -16.40 5.85
C THR A 51 -4.87 -17.90 5.71
N GLU A 52 -5.44 -18.33 4.59
CA GLU A 52 -5.57 -19.76 4.27
C GLU A 52 -4.23 -20.41 3.91
N GLN A 53 -3.28 -19.66 3.37
CA GLN A 53 -1.98 -20.18 2.90
C GLN A 53 -0.83 -19.84 3.85
N PHE A 54 -0.93 -18.72 4.57
CA PHE A 54 0.13 -18.21 5.43
C PHE A 54 -0.45 -17.67 6.74
N GLN A 55 0.31 -17.79 7.84
CA GLN A 55 -0.14 -17.25 9.11
C GLN A 55 -0.15 -15.71 9.07
N ASP A 56 -1.33 -15.12 9.28
CA ASP A 56 -1.55 -13.69 9.48
C ASP A 56 -1.04 -12.77 8.35
N VAL A 57 -1.08 -13.27 7.10
CA VAL A 57 -0.68 -12.48 5.92
C VAL A 57 -1.89 -11.82 5.28
N TYR A 58 -1.86 -10.49 5.28
CA TYR A 58 -2.81 -9.62 4.61
C TYR A 58 -2.09 -8.68 3.66
N GLY A 59 -2.83 -8.11 2.73
CA GLY A 59 -2.35 -7.05 1.87
C GLY A 59 -3.49 -6.38 1.11
N PHE A 60 -3.13 -5.52 0.18
CA PHE A 60 -4.09 -4.94 -0.74
C PHE A 60 -3.42 -4.57 -2.06
N VAL A 61 -4.25 -4.49 -3.10
CA VAL A 61 -3.91 -3.86 -4.38
C VAL A 61 -4.61 -2.52 -4.44
N ALA A 62 -3.90 -1.47 -4.83
CA ALA A 62 -4.49 -0.17 -5.09
C ALA A 62 -3.97 0.41 -6.41
N GLY A 63 -4.86 0.98 -7.21
CA GLY A 63 -4.55 1.44 -8.56
C GLY A 63 -5.10 2.83 -8.89
N GLY A 64 -4.34 3.55 -9.70
CA GLY A 64 -4.73 4.78 -10.35
C GLY A 64 -4.36 4.75 -11.84
N PRO A 65 -4.58 5.85 -12.59
CA PRO A 65 -4.35 5.88 -14.03
C PRO A 65 -2.90 5.59 -14.46
N GLU A 66 -1.92 5.94 -13.63
CA GLU A 66 -0.50 5.90 -14.01
C GLU A 66 0.30 4.78 -13.34
N TYR A 67 -0.20 4.20 -12.25
CA TYR A 67 0.50 3.17 -11.50
C TYR A 67 -0.44 2.31 -10.65
N VAL A 68 0.05 1.12 -10.29
CA VAL A 68 -0.58 0.16 -9.37
C VAL A 68 0.41 -0.19 -8.28
N VAL A 69 -0.08 -0.34 -7.06
CA VAL A 69 0.67 -0.80 -5.90
C VAL A 69 0.07 -2.09 -5.38
N ILE A 70 0.93 -3.01 -4.98
CA ILE A 70 0.57 -4.16 -4.16
C ILE A 70 1.35 -4.00 -2.86
N ALA A 71 0.64 -3.86 -1.75
CA ALA A 71 1.23 -3.71 -0.43
C ALA A 71 0.89 -4.94 0.41
N PHE A 72 1.91 -5.57 0.99
CA PHE A 72 1.76 -6.70 1.91
C PHE A 72 2.10 -6.24 3.32
N ARG A 73 1.32 -6.72 4.28
CA ARG A 73 1.66 -6.63 5.71
C ARG A 73 2.94 -7.43 5.95
N GLY A 74 3.89 -6.84 6.67
CA GLY A 74 5.04 -7.57 7.19
C GLY A 74 4.67 -8.39 8.42
N THR A 75 5.67 -8.84 9.18
CA THR A 75 5.41 -9.43 10.51
C THR A 75 5.15 -8.32 11.52
N ASP A 76 4.32 -8.60 12.53
CA ASP A 76 4.26 -7.71 13.69
C ASP A 76 5.66 -7.60 14.32
N PRO A 77 6.07 -6.39 14.74
CA PRO A 77 7.26 -6.25 15.55
C PRO A 77 7.11 -7.17 16.77
N LYS A 78 8.06 -8.08 16.97
CA LYS A 78 8.16 -8.75 18.26
C LYS A 78 8.60 -7.68 19.25
N ASP A 79 7.80 -7.48 20.29
CA ASP A 79 8.21 -6.72 21.49
C ASP A 79 9.56 -7.22 22.03
#